data_AF-A0A353GT40-F1
#
_entry.id   AF-A0A353GT40-F1
#
_cell.length_a   1.000
_cell.length_b   1.000
_cell.length_c   1.000
_cell.angle_alpha   90.00
_cell.angle_beta   90.00
_cell.angle_gamma   90.00
#
_symmetry.space_group_name_H-M   'P 1'
#
loop_
_entity.id
_entity.type
_entity.pdbx_description
1 polymer ?
#
loop_
_entity_poly.entity_id
_entity_poly.type
_entity_poly.pdbx_seq_one_letter_code
_entity_poly.pdbx_strand_id
1 'polypeptide(L)'
;YLELKTGMVSATLAEMPSEAEIHEQFYHIWSNWMYWAVTNPEKRRTLTLLSVSDEITSETRIKSHQVMAHLAKLVEQIYTKGPMSDTEMAFVTALMNSLAEATMDFMVQHPEKAEEYCKVGFNALWRMIG
;
A
#
# COMPACT_ATOMS: atom_id res chain seq x y z
N TYR A 1 -14.51 -5.54 5.97
CA TYR A 1 -13.48 -6.38 5.30
C TYR A 1 -13.53 -6.20 3.78
N LEU A 2 -14.60 -6.67 3.15
CA LEU A 2 -14.74 -6.77 1.70
C LEU A 2 -14.78 -5.41 0.99
N GLU A 3 -15.62 -4.49 1.44
CA GLU A 3 -15.79 -3.16 0.82
C GLU A 3 -14.58 -2.25 1.05
N LEU A 4 -13.82 -2.48 2.11
CA LEU A 4 -12.55 -1.80 2.38
C LEU A 4 -11.44 -2.29 1.44
N LYS A 5 -11.30 -3.62 1.30
CA LYS A 5 -10.31 -4.23 0.41
C LYS A 5 -10.69 -4.04 -1.06
N THR A 6 -11.99 -4.03 -1.38
CA THR A 6 -12.52 -3.79 -2.75
C THR A 6 -12.50 -2.31 -3.11
N GLY A 7 -12.77 -1.40 -2.16
CA GLY A 7 -12.64 0.04 -2.37
C GLY A 7 -11.18 0.48 -2.56
N MET A 8 -10.26 -0.10 -1.78
CA MET A 8 -8.82 0.05 -1.96
C MET A 8 -8.39 -0.51 -3.33
N VAL A 9 -8.75 -1.75 -3.66
CA VAL A 9 -8.44 -2.38 -4.96
C VAL A 9 -8.97 -1.57 -6.15
N SER A 10 -10.19 -1.05 -6.09
CA SER A 10 -10.77 -0.24 -7.17
C SER A 10 -10.14 1.15 -7.27
N ALA A 11 -9.75 1.77 -6.16
CA ALA A 11 -9.07 3.08 -6.16
C ALA A 11 -7.59 2.96 -6.54
N THR A 12 -6.92 1.89 -6.16
CA THR A 12 -5.50 1.60 -6.45
C THR A 12 -5.29 1.20 -7.92
N LEU A 13 -6.30 0.65 -8.60
CA LEU A 13 -6.24 0.29 -10.02
C LEU A 13 -6.97 1.24 -10.97
N ALA A 14 -7.76 2.19 -10.46
CA ALA A 14 -8.29 3.25 -11.30
C ALA A 14 -7.10 3.99 -11.92
N GLU A 15 -7.05 4.00 -13.26
CA GLU A 15 -6.06 4.76 -14.04
C GLU A 15 -4.60 4.29 -13.88
N MET A 16 -4.36 3.02 -13.55
CA MET A 16 -2.99 2.49 -13.51
C MET A 16 -2.35 2.57 -14.92
N PRO A 17 -1.24 3.30 -15.09
CA PRO A 17 -0.58 3.40 -16.38
C PRO A 17 0.25 2.12 -16.61
N SER A 18 -0.35 1.12 -17.27
CA SER A 18 0.30 -0.18 -17.51
C SER A 18 1.58 -0.09 -18.36
N GLU A 19 1.78 1.03 -19.06
CA GLU A 19 2.96 1.32 -19.89
C GLU A 19 4.01 2.19 -19.17
N ALA A 20 3.74 2.68 -17.96
CA ALA A 20 4.67 3.50 -17.20
C ALA A 20 5.81 2.68 -16.58
N GLU A 21 6.88 3.36 -16.15
CA GLU A 21 7.98 2.71 -15.44
C GLU A 21 7.49 2.11 -14.10
N ILE A 22 8.14 1.03 -13.65
CA ILE A 22 7.76 0.31 -12.42
C ILE A 22 7.72 1.22 -11.18
N HIS A 23 8.60 2.22 -11.14
CA HIS A 23 8.62 3.27 -10.11
C HIS A 23 7.33 4.11 -10.12
N GLU A 24 6.88 4.55 -11.29
CA GLU A 24 5.67 5.37 -11.45
C GLU A 24 4.41 4.57 -11.13
N GLN A 25 4.35 3.31 -11.58
CA GLN A 25 3.25 2.39 -11.23
C GLN A 25 3.18 2.20 -9.70
N PHE A 26 4.32 2.02 -9.05
CA PHE A 26 4.36 1.82 -7.61
C PHE A 26 4.03 3.09 -6.83
N TYR A 27 4.46 4.26 -7.32
CA TYR A 27 4.08 5.55 -6.74
C TYR A 27 2.57 5.77 -6.79
N HIS A 28 1.93 5.48 -7.93
CA HIS A 28 0.48 5.60 -8.11
C HIS A 28 -0.30 4.73 -7.10
N ILE A 29 0.16 3.49 -6.91
CA ILE A 29 -0.44 2.56 -5.93
C ILE A 29 -0.30 3.13 -4.51
N TRP A 30 0.90 3.58 -4.16
CA TRP A 30 1.19 4.18 -2.85
C TRP A 30 0.33 5.41 -2.59
N SER A 31 0.28 6.37 -3.51
CA SER A 31 -0.49 7.61 -3.34
C SER A 31 -1.96 7.33 -3.14
N ASN A 32 -2.55 6.45 -3.97
CA ASN A 32 -3.96 6.11 -3.88
C ASN A 32 -4.29 5.44 -2.55
N TRP A 33 -3.39 4.58 -2.05
CA TRP A 33 -3.55 3.97 -0.73
C TRP A 33 -3.50 5.00 0.39
N MET A 34 -2.51 5.91 0.39
CA MET A 34 -2.37 6.94 1.41
C MET A 34 -3.59 7.86 1.48
N TYR A 35 -4.03 8.41 0.34
CA TYR A 35 -5.18 9.32 0.29
C TYR A 35 -6.49 8.63 0.66
N TRP A 36 -6.69 7.38 0.26
CA TRP A 36 -7.85 6.61 0.67
C TRP A 36 -7.89 6.37 2.18
N ALA A 37 -6.74 6.05 2.79
CA ALA A 37 -6.65 5.79 4.23
C ALA A 37 -6.90 7.06 5.07
N VAL A 38 -6.36 8.21 4.63
CA VAL A 38 -6.53 9.51 5.30
C VAL A 38 -7.98 10.00 5.23
N THR A 39 -8.68 9.74 4.13
CA THR A 39 -10.10 10.11 3.95
C THR A 39 -11.09 9.20 4.69
N ASN A 40 -10.60 8.12 5.33
CA ASN A 40 -11.43 7.14 6.04
C ASN A 40 -10.87 6.79 7.45
N PRO A 41 -10.79 7.74 8.39
CA PRO A 41 -10.10 7.55 9.69
C PRO A 41 -10.72 6.47 10.60
N GLU A 42 -12.05 6.28 10.59
CA GLU A 42 -12.69 5.21 11.40
C GLU A 42 -12.36 3.79 10.89
N LYS A 43 -12.15 3.68 9.58
CA LYS A 43 -11.75 2.44 8.90
C LYS A 43 -10.29 2.09 9.20
N ARG A 44 -9.43 3.10 9.40
CA ARG A 44 -8.02 2.95 9.77
C ARG A 44 -7.83 2.33 11.17
N ARG A 45 -8.60 2.76 12.16
CA ARG A 45 -8.54 2.21 13.53
C ARG A 45 -8.91 0.72 13.57
N THR A 46 -9.81 0.31 12.68
CA THR A 46 -10.24 -1.09 12.52
C THR A 46 -9.18 -1.94 11.79
N LEU A 47 -8.37 -1.36 10.91
CA LEU A 47 -7.26 -2.01 10.21
C LEU A 47 -6.09 -2.38 11.16
N THR A 48 -5.68 -1.46 12.04
CA THR A 48 -4.61 -1.71 13.04
C THR A 48 -5.00 -2.77 14.07
N LEU A 49 -6.29 -2.92 14.38
CA LEU A 49 -6.81 -3.94 15.31
C LEU A 49 -6.99 -5.34 14.69
N LEU A 50 -7.04 -5.44 13.36
CA LEU A 50 -7.40 -6.68 12.64
C LEU A 50 -6.26 -7.26 11.78
N SER A 51 -5.03 -6.75 11.89
CA SER A 51 -3.84 -7.26 11.19
C SER A 51 -3.39 -8.67 11.63
N VAL A 52 -4.24 -9.41 12.35
CA VAL A 52 -3.94 -10.75 12.91
C VAL A 52 -5.00 -11.82 12.60
N SER A 53 -6.00 -11.56 11.74
CA SER A 53 -7.06 -12.57 11.49
C SER A 53 -7.17 -12.97 10.01
N ASP A 54 -6.65 -14.16 9.71
CA ASP A 54 -6.97 -14.94 8.52
C ASP A 54 -8.46 -15.35 8.55
N GLU A 55 -9.35 -14.61 7.92
CA GLU A 55 -10.64 -15.16 7.48
C GLU A 55 -11.37 -14.28 6.45
N ILE A 56 -11.67 -14.83 5.27
CA ILE A 56 -12.52 -14.18 4.26
C ILE A 56 -13.23 -15.24 3.39
N THR A 57 -14.54 -15.12 3.27
CA THR A 57 -15.43 -15.95 2.47
C THR A 57 -15.45 -15.60 0.96
N SER A 58 -16.14 -16.43 0.18
CA SER A 58 -15.69 -17.00 -1.11
C SER A 58 -15.88 -16.17 -2.39
N GLU A 59 -16.83 -15.24 -2.47
CA GLU A 59 -17.25 -14.69 -3.78
C GLU A 59 -16.43 -13.46 -4.22
N THR A 60 -15.91 -12.71 -3.25
CA THR A 60 -15.05 -11.54 -3.50
C THR A 60 -13.57 -11.90 -3.51
N ARG A 61 -13.28 -13.17 -3.21
CA ARG A 61 -11.94 -13.75 -3.22
C ARG A 61 -11.29 -13.60 -4.59
N ILE A 62 -12.00 -13.83 -5.70
CA ILE A 62 -11.35 -13.92 -7.02
C ILE A 62 -10.83 -12.56 -7.49
N LYS A 63 -11.69 -11.53 -7.50
CA LYS A 63 -11.28 -10.18 -7.92
C LYS A 63 -10.31 -9.54 -6.93
N SER A 64 -10.55 -9.71 -5.62
CA SER A 64 -9.61 -9.20 -4.60
C SER A 64 -8.27 -9.96 -4.63
N HIS A 65 -8.25 -11.28 -4.86
CA HIS A 65 -7.02 -12.06 -4.99
C HIS A 65 -6.24 -11.68 -6.23
N GLN A 66 -6.88 -11.49 -7.39
CA GLN A 66 -6.17 -11.14 -8.62
C GLN A 66 -5.43 -9.82 -8.48
N VAL A 67 -6.06 -8.82 -7.87
CA VAL A 67 -5.44 -7.51 -7.65
C VAL A 67 -4.38 -7.55 -6.56
N MET A 68 -4.65 -8.23 -5.45
CA MET A 68 -3.66 -8.41 -4.39
C MET A 68 -2.47 -9.26 -4.86
N ALA A 69 -2.68 -10.24 -5.74
CA ALA A 69 -1.62 -11.02 -6.37
C ALA A 69 -0.81 -10.19 -7.37
N HIS A 70 -1.45 -9.30 -8.12
CA HIS A 70 -0.74 -8.36 -9.00
C HIS A 70 0.13 -7.40 -8.20
N LEU A 71 -0.40 -6.82 -7.12
CA LEU A 71 0.35 -5.97 -6.19
C LEU A 71 1.49 -6.73 -5.51
N ALA A 72 1.23 -7.94 -5.01
CA ALA A 72 2.25 -8.79 -4.40
C ALA A 72 3.38 -9.11 -5.39
N LYS A 73 3.05 -9.41 -6.64
CA LYS A 73 4.03 -9.66 -7.70
C LYS A 73 4.84 -8.41 -8.04
N LEU A 74 4.21 -7.23 -8.07
CA LEU A 74 4.91 -5.96 -8.29
C LEU A 74 5.90 -5.67 -7.16
N VAL A 75 5.45 -5.82 -5.91
CA VAL A 75 6.31 -5.64 -4.73
C VAL A 75 7.44 -6.65 -4.71
N GLU A 76 7.18 -7.92 -5.04
CA GLU A 76 8.20 -8.96 -5.14
C GLU A 76 9.23 -8.64 -6.24
N GLN A 77 8.80 -8.16 -7.41
CA GLN A 77 9.69 -7.75 -8.50
C GLN A 77 10.59 -6.57 -8.15
N ILE A 78 10.05 -5.61 -7.38
CA ILE A 78 10.80 -4.47 -6.86
C ILE A 78 11.79 -4.96 -5.81
N TYR A 79 11.29 -5.64 -4.79
CA TYR A 79 12.04 -6.18 -3.65
C TYR A 79 13.23 -7.07 -4.06
N THR A 80 13.02 -8.00 -5.00
CA THR A 80 14.07 -8.95 -5.42
C THR A 80 15.27 -8.29 -6.10
N LYS A 81 15.15 -7.01 -6.49
CA LYS A 81 16.22 -6.22 -7.11
C LYS A 81 16.73 -5.09 -6.23
N GLY A 82 16.07 -4.85 -5.10
CA GLY A 82 16.35 -3.71 -4.22
C GLY A 82 17.36 -4.01 -3.11
N PRO A 83 17.75 -2.99 -2.33
CA PRO A 83 18.79 -3.08 -1.31
C PRO A 83 18.52 -4.11 -0.19
N MET A 84 17.26 -4.43 0.06
CA MET A 84 16.86 -5.39 1.10
C MET A 84 16.56 -6.79 0.57
N SER A 85 16.92 -7.13 -0.68
CA SER A 85 16.60 -8.42 -1.31
C SER A 85 17.04 -9.66 -0.50
N ASP A 86 18.12 -9.53 0.29
CA ASP A 86 18.67 -10.61 1.12
C ASP A 86 18.05 -10.67 2.53
N THR A 87 17.07 -9.82 2.82
CA THR A 87 16.40 -9.74 4.13
C THR A 87 15.20 -10.70 4.18
N GLU A 88 14.68 -10.98 5.37
CA GLU A 88 13.42 -11.73 5.47
C GLU A 88 12.24 -10.86 4.99
N MET A 89 11.46 -11.37 4.03
CA MET A 89 10.28 -10.66 3.48
C MET A 89 9.29 -10.23 4.57
N ALA A 90 9.13 -11.02 5.63
CA ALA A 90 8.28 -10.68 6.76
C ALA A 90 8.74 -9.39 7.47
N PHE A 91 10.05 -9.23 7.67
CA PHE A 91 10.62 -8.02 8.26
C PHE A 91 10.46 -6.80 7.35
N VAL A 92 10.71 -6.96 6.05
CA VAL A 92 10.54 -5.89 5.05
C VAL A 92 9.08 -5.44 5.00
N THR A 93 8.14 -6.38 5.04
CA THR A 93 6.70 -6.09 5.11
C THR A 93 6.35 -5.28 6.37
N ALA A 94 6.91 -5.65 7.52
CA ALA A 94 6.69 -4.91 8.77
C ALA A 94 7.22 -3.46 8.70
N LEU A 95 8.38 -3.24 8.08
CA LEU A 95 8.94 -1.91 7.85
C LEU A 95 8.08 -1.09 6.88
N MET A 96 7.62 -1.69 5.78
CA MET A 96 6.70 -1.03 4.82
C MET A 96 5.42 -0.57 5.51
N ASN A 97 4.83 -1.42 6.35
CA ASN A 97 3.64 -1.08 7.12
C ASN A 97 3.89 0.07 8.09
N SER A 98 5.00 0.03 8.83
CA SER A 98 5.36 1.09 9.79
C SER A 98 5.55 2.44 9.09
N LEU A 99 6.19 2.44 7.92
CA LEU A 99 6.38 3.64 7.11
C LEU A 99 5.06 4.19 6.56
N ALA A 100 4.18 3.32 6.10
CA ALA A 100 2.83 3.68 5.66
C ALA A 100 2.03 4.32 6.79
N GLU A 101 2.03 3.73 7.98
CA GLU A 101 1.34 4.26 9.16
C GLU A 101 1.87 5.65 9.54
N ALA A 102 3.20 5.82 9.61
CA ALA A 102 3.81 7.12 9.90
C ALA A 102 3.42 8.17 8.84
N THR A 103 3.44 7.81 7.56
CA THR A 103 3.05 8.71 6.47
C THR A 103 1.60 9.17 6.63
N MET A 104 0.68 8.22 6.86
CA MET A 104 -0.73 8.53 7.06
C MET A 104 -0.97 9.43 8.28
N ASP A 105 -0.27 9.20 9.39
CA ASP A 105 -0.40 10.02 10.60
C ASP A 105 -0.02 11.48 10.34
N PHE A 106 1.09 11.71 9.65
CA PHE A 106 1.52 13.07 9.31
C PHE A 106 0.60 13.73 8.28
N MET A 107 0.07 12.98 7.32
CA MET A 107 -0.94 13.50 6.38
C MET A 107 -2.24 13.92 7.07
N VAL A 108 -2.69 13.16 8.08
CA VAL A 108 -3.89 13.51 8.88
C VAL A 108 -3.63 14.71 9.77
N GLN A 109 -2.46 14.77 10.43
CA GLN A 109 -2.10 15.85 11.35
C GLN A 109 -1.81 17.17 10.64
N HIS A 110 -1.34 17.10 9.39
CA HIS A 110 -0.95 18.25 8.58
C HIS A 110 -1.54 18.15 7.15
N PRO A 111 -2.86 18.31 6.99
CA PRO A 111 -3.52 18.16 5.69
C PRO A 111 -2.95 19.07 4.60
N GLU A 112 -2.47 20.26 4.97
CA GLU A 112 -1.83 21.23 4.07
C GLU A 112 -0.49 20.75 3.50
N LYS A 113 0.13 19.74 4.12
CA LYS A 113 1.38 19.10 3.68
C LYS A 113 1.18 17.65 3.27
N ALA A 114 -0.07 17.18 3.13
CA ALA A 114 -0.35 15.77 2.90
C ALA A 114 0.31 15.22 1.62
N GLU A 115 0.32 16.01 0.55
CA GLU A 115 0.99 15.63 -0.71
C GLU A 115 2.51 15.47 -0.53
N GLU A 116 3.13 16.40 0.21
CA GLU A 116 4.56 16.36 0.51
C GLU A 116 4.91 15.11 1.33
N TYR A 117 4.16 14.83 2.39
CA TYR A 117 4.38 13.64 3.21
C TYR A 117 4.15 12.35 2.42
N CYS A 118 3.12 12.29 1.57
CA CYS A 118 2.87 11.16 0.69
C CYS A 118 4.08 10.88 -0.22
N LYS A 119 4.62 11.92 -0.86
CA LYS A 119 5.79 11.82 -1.75
C LYS A 119 7.07 11.45 -1.00
N VAL A 120 7.32 12.05 0.15
CA VAL A 120 8.51 11.75 0.97
C VAL A 120 8.46 10.31 1.51
N GLY A 121 7.28 9.87 1.97
CA GLY A 121 7.05 8.49 2.40
C GLY A 121 7.32 7.49 1.28
N PHE A 122 6.86 7.77 0.06
CA PHE A 122 7.19 6.94 -1.10
C PHE A 122 8.69 6.91 -1.39
N ASN A 123 9.37 8.06 -1.39
CA ASN A 123 10.82 8.10 -1.66
C ASN A 123 11.62 7.28 -0.62
N ALA A 124 11.17 7.27 0.64
CA ALA A 124 11.75 6.43 1.68
C ALA A 124 11.50 4.94 1.40
N LEU A 125 10.28 4.58 1.02
CA LEU A 125 9.92 3.22 0.62
C LEU A 125 10.75 2.75 -0.58
N TRP A 126 10.85 3.58 -1.61
CA TRP A 126 11.62 3.27 -2.81
C TRP A 126 13.11 3.07 -2.51
N ARG A 127 13.71 3.85 -1.63
CA ARG A 127 15.11 3.61 -1.21
C ARG A 127 15.31 2.32 -0.42
N MET A 128 14.25 1.82 0.20
CA MET A 128 14.30 0.60 1.01
C MET A 128 14.23 -0.65 0.14
N ILE A 129 13.36 -0.66 -0.88
CA ILE A 129 13.07 -1.88 -1.65
C ILE A 129 13.20 -1.73 -3.18
N GLY A 130 13.36 -0.51 -3.69
CA GLY A 130 13.43 -0.12 -5.11
C GLY A 130 14.76 -0.37 -5.79
#